data_AF-A0A7D7LTH0-F1
#
_entry.id   AF-A0A7D7LTH0-F1
#
_cell.length_a   1.000
_cell.length_b   1.000
_cell.length_c   1.000
_cell.angle_alpha   90.00
_cell.angle_beta   90.00
_cell.angle_gamma   90.00
#
_symmetry.space_group_name_H-M   'P 1'
#
loop_
_entity.id
_entity.type
_entity.pdbx_description
1 polymer ?
#
loop_
_entity_poly.entity_id
_entity_poly.type
_entity_poly.pdbx_seq_one_letter_code
_entity_poly.pdbx_strand_id
1 'polypeptide(L)'
;MPEGPSILILKEKTEKFIGMKIISASGNAKIEMDKLPGLIFEEYKIFGKQSYLVVEPFTIRIHLLMFGSYSVDENSKPERQLRLHLKFENGDLYFYSCSVKLLDSAVLKEIDWNADVLSDDWKPLKARKKLKSQPDTLVCDALLDQNIFSGVGNIIKNEVLFRIGVHPESLVGKLPPKKLSALIFEARNYSFDFLRWKKEYVLKKNWLVHTKKICPKCGEPLTKNHLGITNRRSFYCEKDQKLYV
;
A
#
# COMPACT_ATOMS: atom_id res chain seq x y z
N MET A 1 6.47 -7.74 -1.07
CA MET A 1 5.04 -7.43 -1.13
C MET A 1 4.86 -5.93 -1.24
N PRO A 2 4.19 -5.44 -2.28
CA PRO A 2 3.86 -4.02 -2.42
C PRO A 2 2.86 -3.57 -1.33
N GLU A 3 3.24 -2.52 -0.61
CA GLU A 3 2.39 -1.71 0.28
C GLU A 3 2.56 -0.24 -0.13
N GLY A 4 1.78 0.70 0.43
CA GLY A 4 1.77 2.11 0.00
C GLY A 4 3.15 2.73 -0.25
N PRO A 5 4.13 2.59 0.66
CA PRO A 5 5.49 3.11 0.46
C PRO A 5 6.20 2.61 -0.80
N SER A 6 5.84 1.43 -1.28
CA SER A 6 6.41 0.85 -2.51
C SER A 6 5.94 1.58 -3.76
N ILE A 7 4.72 2.11 -3.71
CA ILE A 7 4.09 2.81 -4.81
C ILE A 7 4.63 4.24 -4.90
N LEU A 8 4.96 4.87 -3.77
CA LEU A 8 5.58 6.18 -3.76
C LEU A 8 6.98 6.18 -4.41
N ILE A 9 7.81 5.17 -4.12
CA ILE A 9 9.11 5.01 -4.80
C ILE A 9 8.94 4.82 -6.31
N LEU A 10 7.87 4.12 -6.72
CA LEU A 10 7.55 3.96 -8.14
C LEU A 10 7.20 5.32 -8.77
N LYS A 11 6.35 6.13 -8.13
CA LYS A 11 6.03 7.49 -8.61
C LYS A 11 7.29 8.31 -8.86
N GLU A 12 8.20 8.38 -7.88
CA GLU A 12 9.47 9.10 -7.98
C GLU A 12 10.29 8.64 -9.20
N LYS A 13 10.37 7.33 -9.45
CA LYS A 13 11.10 6.77 -10.60
C LYS A 13 10.44 7.04 -11.95
N THR A 14 9.16 7.41 -11.96
CA THR A 14 8.41 7.71 -13.18
C THR A 14 8.29 9.19 -13.48
N GLU A 15 8.81 10.07 -12.61
CA GLU A 15 8.73 11.54 -12.79
C GLU A 15 9.30 12.00 -14.13
N LYS A 16 10.36 11.34 -14.63
CA LYS A 16 10.94 11.67 -15.93
C LYS A 16 9.97 11.50 -17.11
N PHE A 17 8.92 10.68 -16.97
CA PHE A 17 7.95 10.42 -18.03
C PHE A 17 6.77 11.41 -18.00
N ILE A 18 6.67 12.27 -16.98
CA ILE A 18 5.60 13.25 -16.88
C ILE A 18 5.74 14.31 -17.97
N GLY A 19 4.64 14.62 -18.65
CA GLY A 19 4.60 15.48 -19.83
C GLY A 19 5.04 14.80 -21.13
N MET A 20 5.48 13.53 -21.07
CA MET A 20 5.92 12.79 -22.25
C MET A 20 4.75 12.10 -22.96
N LYS A 21 4.86 12.01 -24.28
CA LYS A 21 3.92 11.29 -25.12
C LYS A 21 4.21 9.79 -25.08
N ILE A 22 3.17 8.98 -24.92
CA ILE A 22 3.27 7.52 -25.09
C ILE A 22 3.46 7.23 -26.58
N ILE A 23 4.59 6.63 -26.93
CA ILE A 23 4.94 6.24 -28.30
C ILE A 23 4.28 4.90 -28.65
N SER A 24 4.33 3.95 -27.73
CA SER A 24 3.67 2.66 -27.89
C SER A 24 3.31 2.04 -26.54
N ALA A 25 2.30 1.16 -26.56
CA ALA A 25 1.90 0.37 -25.42
C ALA A 25 1.82 -1.11 -25.80
N SER A 26 2.33 -1.99 -24.95
CA SER A 26 2.29 -3.44 -25.17
C SER A 26 2.16 -4.22 -23.85
N GLY A 27 2.02 -5.54 -23.94
CA GLY A 27 1.84 -6.44 -22.79
C GLY A 27 0.54 -7.22 -22.85
N ASN A 28 0.31 -8.06 -21.84
CA ASN A 28 -0.82 -9.01 -21.83
C ASN A 28 -1.97 -8.60 -20.89
N ALA A 29 -2.02 -7.36 -20.41
CA ALA A 29 -3.20 -6.83 -19.75
C ALA A 29 -4.36 -6.69 -20.75
N LYS A 30 -5.56 -7.07 -20.30
CA LYS A 30 -6.79 -7.00 -21.11
C LYS A 30 -7.38 -5.58 -21.03
N ILE A 31 -6.73 -4.63 -21.68
CA ILE A 31 -7.18 -3.24 -21.85
C ILE A 31 -7.00 -2.82 -23.32
N GLU A 32 -7.63 -1.71 -23.70
CA GLU A 32 -7.54 -1.13 -25.05
C GLU A 32 -6.19 -0.39 -25.23
N MET A 33 -5.10 -1.16 -25.36
CA MET A 33 -3.73 -0.62 -25.47
C MET A 33 -3.54 0.30 -26.68
N ASP A 34 -4.28 0.05 -27.75
CA ASP A 34 -4.30 0.82 -28.99
C ASP A 34 -4.77 2.27 -28.81
N LYS A 35 -5.48 2.57 -27.71
CA LYS A 35 -5.90 3.93 -27.36
C LYS A 35 -4.81 4.76 -26.68
N LEU A 36 -3.72 4.14 -26.22
CA LEU A 36 -2.69 4.80 -25.41
C LEU A 36 -1.63 5.56 -26.23
N PRO A 37 -1.13 5.04 -27.36
CA PRO A 37 -0.20 5.79 -28.21
C PRO A 37 -0.80 7.12 -28.62
N GLY A 38 -0.04 8.20 -28.49
CA GLY A 38 -0.56 9.53 -28.76
C GLY A 38 -0.81 10.37 -27.50
N LEU A 39 -1.21 9.73 -26.40
CA LEU A 39 -1.59 10.40 -25.17
C LEU A 39 -0.38 10.89 -24.39
N ILE A 40 -0.57 11.97 -23.64
CA ILE A 40 0.46 12.55 -22.77
C ILE A 40 0.28 11.96 -21.38
N PHE A 41 1.38 11.53 -20.76
CA PHE A 41 1.38 11.13 -19.36
C PHE A 41 1.44 12.37 -18.47
N GLU A 42 0.28 12.87 -18.06
CA GLU A 42 0.15 14.18 -17.40
C GLU A 42 0.53 14.17 -15.92
N GLU A 43 0.10 13.13 -15.20
CA GLU A 43 0.27 13.09 -13.75
C GLU A 43 0.31 11.66 -13.21
N TYR A 44 1.17 11.43 -12.22
CA TYR A 44 1.16 10.21 -11.42
C TYR A 44 0.49 10.45 -10.06
N LYS A 45 -0.72 9.90 -9.88
CA LYS A 45 -1.43 9.90 -8.60
C LYS A 45 -1.29 8.56 -7.87
N ILE A 46 -1.31 8.62 -6.55
CA ILE A 46 -1.27 7.44 -5.67
C ILE A 46 -2.46 7.50 -4.74
N PHE A 47 -3.13 6.37 -4.59
CA PHE A 47 -4.07 6.17 -3.50
C PHE A 47 -3.81 4.80 -2.87
N GLY A 48 -3.11 4.82 -1.74
CA GLY A 48 -2.69 3.64 -1.00
C GLY A 48 -1.80 2.72 -1.82
N LYS A 49 -2.31 1.54 -2.18
CA LYS A 49 -1.58 0.51 -2.96
C LYS A 49 -1.91 0.55 -4.45
N GLN A 50 -2.49 1.65 -4.92
CA GLN A 50 -2.88 1.83 -6.31
C GLN A 50 -2.16 3.04 -6.90
N SER A 51 -1.75 2.85 -8.14
CA SER A 51 -1.17 3.88 -9.00
C SER A 51 -2.20 4.29 -10.03
N TYR A 52 -2.26 5.59 -10.31
CA TYR A 52 -3.11 6.17 -11.34
C TYR A 52 -2.21 7.00 -12.25
N LEU A 53 -1.97 6.50 -13.46
CA LEU A 53 -1.23 7.21 -14.48
C LEU A 53 -2.25 7.96 -15.34
N VAL A 54 -2.32 9.28 -15.19
CA VAL A 54 -3.29 10.15 -15.86
C VAL A 54 -2.82 10.41 -17.29
N VAL A 55 -3.65 9.99 -18.26
CA VAL A 55 -3.41 10.07 -19.71
C VAL A 55 -4.72 10.46 -20.39
N GLU A 56 -5.11 11.74 -20.26
CA GLU A 56 -6.46 12.20 -20.61
C GLU A 56 -6.87 11.82 -22.06
N PRO A 57 -8.12 11.37 -22.28
CA PRO A 57 -9.27 11.36 -21.37
C PRO A 57 -9.29 10.16 -20.38
N PHE A 58 -8.23 9.35 -20.36
CA PHE A 58 -8.17 8.12 -19.58
C PHE A 58 -7.23 8.22 -18.39
N THR A 59 -7.37 7.26 -17.48
CA THR A 59 -6.40 7.00 -16.43
C THR A 59 -6.12 5.50 -16.36
N ILE A 60 -4.83 5.13 -16.41
CA ILE A 60 -4.39 3.75 -16.23
C ILE A 60 -4.24 3.49 -14.74
N ARG A 61 -5.14 2.67 -14.19
CA ARG A 61 -5.06 2.21 -12.81
C ARG A 61 -4.24 0.94 -12.71
N ILE A 62 -3.17 0.97 -11.93
CA ILE A 62 -2.29 -0.18 -11.68
C ILE A 62 -2.36 -0.57 -10.21
N HIS A 63 -2.55 -1.86 -9.96
CA HIS A 63 -2.47 -2.46 -8.62
C HIS A 63 -1.48 -3.62 -8.64
N LEU A 64 -0.33 -3.42 -7.99
CA LEU A 64 0.71 -4.44 -7.86
C LEU A 64 0.24 -5.53 -6.89
N LEU A 65 0.21 -6.78 -7.35
CA LEU A 65 -0.20 -7.94 -6.54
C LEU A 65 0.93 -8.38 -5.59
N MET A 66 0.80 -9.53 -4.93
CA MET A 66 1.77 -10.02 -3.92
C MET A 66 3.24 -10.00 -4.40
N PHE A 67 3.45 -10.37 -5.67
CA PHE A 67 4.75 -10.38 -6.35
C PHE A 67 4.84 -9.34 -7.47
N GLY A 68 3.93 -8.35 -7.44
CA GLY A 68 3.93 -7.24 -8.39
C GLY A 68 5.22 -6.43 -8.32
N SER A 69 5.74 -6.10 -9.49
CA SER A 69 6.96 -5.33 -9.65
C SER A 69 6.88 -4.45 -10.89
N TYR A 70 7.87 -3.59 -11.05
CA TYR A 70 8.04 -2.72 -12.19
C TYR A 70 9.54 -2.60 -12.50
N SER A 71 9.86 -2.14 -13.70
CA SER A 71 11.20 -1.66 -14.04
C SER A 71 11.12 -0.44 -14.96
N VAL A 72 12.20 0.33 -14.97
CA VAL A 72 12.36 1.55 -15.78
C VAL A 72 13.57 1.32 -16.67
N ASP A 73 13.42 1.61 -17.96
CA ASP A 73 14.38 1.49 -19.08
C ASP A 73 14.83 0.07 -19.41
N GLU A 74 14.98 -0.81 -18.43
CA GLU A 74 15.39 -2.19 -18.64
C GLU A 74 14.24 -3.17 -18.39
N ASN A 75 13.98 -4.04 -19.37
CA ASN A 75 13.02 -5.14 -19.20
C ASN A 75 13.64 -6.23 -18.31
N SER A 76 13.16 -6.33 -17.08
CA SER A 76 13.76 -7.20 -16.05
C SER A 76 13.12 -8.60 -15.97
N LYS A 77 12.11 -8.91 -16.79
CA LYS A 77 11.36 -10.18 -16.75
C LYS A 77 10.98 -10.68 -18.15
N PRO A 78 10.72 -12.00 -18.30
CA PRO A 78 10.22 -12.54 -19.56
C PRO A 78 8.88 -11.92 -19.99
N GLU A 79 8.68 -11.78 -21.29
CA GLU A 79 7.52 -11.13 -21.90
C GLU A 79 6.17 -11.72 -21.45
N ARG A 80 6.11 -13.04 -21.21
CA ARG A 80 4.90 -13.69 -20.66
C ARG A 80 4.42 -13.11 -19.32
N GLN A 81 5.29 -12.45 -18.57
CA GLN A 81 4.96 -11.81 -17.28
C GLN A 81 4.66 -10.31 -17.41
N LEU A 82 4.92 -9.72 -18.59
CA LEU A 82 4.73 -8.31 -18.86
C LEU A 82 3.24 -7.99 -19.00
N ARG A 83 2.70 -7.27 -18.03
CA ARG A 83 1.30 -6.86 -18.00
C ARG A 83 1.08 -5.62 -18.84
N LEU A 84 1.94 -4.63 -18.66
CA LEU A 84 1.90 -3.36 -19.37
C LEU A 84 3.33 -2.87 -19.57
N HIS A 85 3.63 -2.44 -20.77
CA HIS A 85 4.81 -1.69 -21.15
C HIS A 85 4.36 -0.40 -21.83
N LEU A 86 4.90 0.72 -21.39
CA LEU A 86 4.72 2.03 -22.00
C LEU A 86 6.07 2.55 -22.46
N LYS A 87 6.19 2.81 -23.76
CA LYS A 87 7.37 3.42 -24.35
C LYS A 87 7.18 4.92 -24.49
N PHE A 88 8.18 5.67 -24.06
CA PHE A 88 8.30 7.11 -24.19
C PHE A 88 9.56 7.46 -24.99
N GLU A 89 9.73 8.72 -25.37
CA GLU A 89 10.94 9.17 -26.07
C GLU A 89 12.20 9.03 -25.19
N ASN A 90 12.04 9.25 -23.88
CA ASN A 90 13.13 9.28 -22.91
C ASN A 90 13.23 8.00 -22.04
N GLY A 91 12.62 6.90 -22.50
CA GLY A 91 12.77 5.58 -21.90
C GLY A 91 11.50 4.75 -21.87
N ASP A 92 11.53 3.69 -21.07
CA ASP A 92 10.48 2.67 -21.05
C ASP A 92 10.02 2.37 -19.62
N LEU A 93 8.74 2.08 -19.45
CA LEU A 93 8.13 1.73 -18.16
C LEU A 93 7.42 0.38 -18.25
N TYR A 94 7.85 -0.56 -17.43
CA TYR A 94 7.36 -1.94 -17.44
C TYR A 94 6.66 -2.30 -16.13
N PHE A 95 5.56 -3.05 -16.23
CA PHE A 95 4.80 -3.56 -15.10
C PHE A 95 4.58 -5.06 -15.19
N TYR A 96 4.77 -5.74 -14.05
CA TYR A 96 4.69 -7.20 -13.93
C TYR A 96 3.81 -7.61 -12.75
N SER A 97 3.12 -8.76 -12.86
CA SER A 97 2.26 -9.33 -11.80
C SER A 97 1.34 -8.28 -11.14
N CYS A 98 0.59 -7.57 -11.98
CA CYS A 98 -0.30 -6.50 -11.57
C CYS A 98 -1.66 -6.57 -12.29
N SER A 99 -2.67 -6.00 -11.65
CA SER A 99 -3.92 -5.64 -12.32
C SER A 99 -3.74 -4.30 -12.99
N VAL A 100 -4.12 -4.21 -14.26
CA VAL A 100 -4.14 -2.98 -15.05
C VAL A 100 -5.57 -2.77 -15.50
N LYS A 101 -6.10 -1.57 -15.32
CA LYS A 101 -7.41 -1.15 -15.85
C LYS A 101 -7.25 0.20 -16.52
N LEU A 102 -7.86 0.36 -17.69
CA LEU A 102 -8.06 1.66 -18.31
C LEU A 102 -9.42 2.18 -17.85
N LEU A 103 -9.45 3.38 -17.28
CA LEU A 103 -10.65 4.01 -16.72
C LEU A 103 -10.83 5.39 -17.34
N ASP A 104 -12.05 5.91 -17.35
CA ASP A 104 -12.29 7.33 -17.56
C ASP A 104 -11.70 8.14 -16.39
N SER A 105 -11.01 9.25 -16.67
CA SER A 105 -10.38 10.07 -15.64
C SER A 105 -11.36 10.70 -14.65
N ALA A 106 -12.66 10.78 -14.98
CA ALA A 106 -13.70 11.23 -14.06
C ALA A 106 -13.72 10.43 -12.75
N VAL A 107 -13.28 9.16 -12.76
CA VAL A 107 -13.18 8.32 -11.56
C VAL A 107 -12.28 8.92 -10.48
N LEU A 108 -11.30 9.76 -10.85
CA LEU A 108 -10.38 10.40 -9.91
C LEU A 108 -11.08 11.41 -8.98
N LYS A 109 -12.22 11.95 -9.42
CA LYS A 109 -13.04 12.89 -8.62
C LYS A 109 -13.82 12.18 -7.51
N GLU A 110 -14.02 10.86 -7.62
CA GLU A 110 -14.76 10.05 -6.66
C GLU A 110 -13.88 9.53 -5.51
N ILE A 111 -12.56 9.64 -5.63
CA ILE A 111 -11.62 9.12 -4.64
C ILE A 111 -11.53 10.04 -3.41
N ASP A 112 -11.73 9.49 -2.21
CA ASP A 112 -11.46 10.19 -0.95
C ASP A 112 -9.95 10.18 -0.65
N TRP A 113 -9.22 11.12 -1.24
CA TRP A 113 -7.77 11.27 -1.10
C TRP A 113 -7.26 11.45 0.35
N ASN A 114 -8.15 11.69 1.33
CA ASN A 114 -7.79 11.91 2.74
C ASN A 114 -7.46 10.61 3.51
N ALA A 115 -7.69 9.43 2.92
CA ALA A 115 -7.47 8.13 3.55
C ALA A 115 -6.08 7.52 3.28
N ASP A 116 -5.26 8.14 2.43
CA ASP A 116 -3.90 7.68 2.17
C ASP A 116 -2.95 8.10 3.30
N VAL A 117 -2.35 7.12 3.96
CA VAL A 117 -1.46 7.35 5.11
C VAL A 117 -0.14 8.04 4.74
N LEU A 118 0.24 8.09 3.47
CA LEU A 118 1.43 8.80 2.98
C LEU A 118 1.09 10.15 2.31
N SER A 119 -0.19 10.45 2.06
CA SER A 119 -0.60 11.72 1.47
C SER A 119 -0.49 12.88 2.47
N ASP A 120 -0.19 14.08 1.98
CA ASP A 120 -0.27 15.32 2.77
C ASP A 120 -1.72 15.68 3.15
N ASP A 121 -2.69 15.16 2.39
CA ASP A 121 -4.12 15.33 2.67
C ASP A 121 -4.65 14.39 3.75
N TRP A 122 -3.83 13.49 4.30
CA TRP A 122 -4.25 12.57 5.37
C TRP A 122 -4.92 13.31 6.54
N LYS A 123 -6.15 12.91 6.88
CA LYS A 123 -6.89 13.49 8.00
C LYS A 123 -7.09 12.47 9.13
N PRO A 124 -6.27 12.50 10.20
CA PRO A 124 -6.37 11.53 11.31
C PRO A 124 -7.72 11.58 12.03
N LEU A 125 -8.38 12.75 12.06
CA LEU A 125 -9.72 12.89 12.64
C LEU A 125 -10.79 12.13 11.83
N LYS A 126 -10.68 12.09 10.49
CA LYS A 126 -11.58 11.29 9.65
C LYS A 126 -11.37 9.80 9.90
N ALA A 127 -10.11 9.34 9.99
CA ALA A 127 -9.79 7.95 10.34
C ALA A 127 -10.36 7.58 11.72
N ARG A 128 -10.19 8.45 12.73
CA ARG A 128 -10.79 8.26 14.06
C ARG A 128 -12.32 8.14 13.99
N LYS A 129 -12.99 8.98 13.20
CA LYS A 129 -14.44 8.94 13.03
C LYS A 129 -14.89 7.60 12.42
N LYS A 130 -14.23 7.15 11.33
CA LYS A 130 -14.52 5.86 10.69
C LYS A 130 -14.29 4.68 11.64
N LEU A 131 -13.21 4.70 12.42
CA LEU A 131 -12.95 3.66 13.44
C LEU A 131 -14.05 3.62 14.50
N LYS A 132 -14.47 4.78 15.02
CA LYS A 132 -15.54 4.84 16.03
C LYS A 132 -16.91 4.37 15.51
N SER A 133 -17.17 4.45 14.21
CA SER A 133 -18.40 3.92 13.61
C SER A 133 -18.42 2.41 13.44
N GLN A 134 -17.30 1.71 13.71
CA GLN A 134 -17.19 0.25 13.60
C GLN A 134 -16.58 -0.39 14.87
N PRO A 135 -17.22 -0.21 16.04
CA PRO A 135 -16.64 -0.59 17.33
C PRO A 135 -16.34 -2.09 17.45
N ASP A 136 -17.10 -2.94 16.76
CA ASP A 136 -16.97 -4.40 16.84
C ASP A 136 -15.96 -4.97 15.84
N THR A 137 -15.31 -4.11 15.04
CA THR A 137 -14.26 -4.56 14.12
C THR A 137 -12.97 -4.86 14.89
N LEU A 138 -12.30 -5.96 14.54
CA LEU A 138 -10.98 -6.28 15.06
C LEU A 138 -9.95 -5.28 14.54
N VAL A 139 -9.04 -4.83 15.41
CA VAL A 139 -8.02 -3.83 15.05
C VAL A 139 -7.11 -4.27 13.91
N CYS A 140 -6.88 -5.58 13.77
CA CYS A 140 -6.10 -6.11 12.64
C CYS A 140 -6.82 -5.97 11.29
N ASP A 141 -8.14 -6.10 11.26
CA ASP A 141 -8.95 -5.85 10.05
C ASP A 141 -9.09 -4.35 9.80
N ALA A 142 -9.32 -3.55 10.85
CA ALA A 142 -9.45 -2.10 10.75
C ALA A 142 -8.20 -1.44 10.14
N LEU A 143 -6.99 -1.89 10.52
CA LEU A 143 -5.73 -1.40 9.93
C LEU A 143 -5.58 -1.77 8.44
N LEU A 144 -6.25 -2.82 7.98
CA LEU A 144 -6.18 -3.25 6.58
C LEU A 144 -7.29 -2.64 5.71
N ASP A 145 -8.27 -1.98 6.32
CA ASP A 145 -9.34 -1.28 5.62
C ASP A 145 -8.76 -0.10 4.82
N GLN A 146 -8.79 -0.21 3.49
CA GLN A 146 -8.25 0.82 2.61
C GLN A 146 -9.10 2.10 2.58
N ASN A 147 -10.30 2.10 3.15
CA ASN A 147 -11.10 3.32 3.34
C ASN A 147 -10.67 4.11 4.59
N ILE A 148 -9.95 3.47 5.52
CA ILE A 148 -9.46 4.11 6.76
C ILE A 148 -7.97 4.36 6.68
N PHE A 149 -7.19 3.36 6.26
CA PHE A 149 -5.73 3.38 6.19
C PHE A 149 -5.25 2.91 4.81
N SER A 150 -5.62 3.65 3.77
CA SER A 150 -5.21 3.35 2.40
C SER A 150 -3.68 3.32 2.33
N GLY A 151 -3.12 2.22 1.82
CA GLY A 151 -1.68 1.99 1.75
C GLY A 151 -1.14 1.02 2.82
N VAL A 152 -1.79 0.91 3.97
CA VAL A 152 -1.38 -0.02 5.04
C VAL A 152 -1.61 -1.46 4.58
N GLY A 153 -0.58 -2.29 4.68
CA GLY A 153 -0.67 -3.74 4.42
C GLY A 153 -0.24 -4.57 5.62
N ASN A 154 0.04 -5.84 5.34
CA ASN A 154 0.21 -6.84 6.39
C ASN A 154 1.51 -6.67 7.18
N ILE A 155 2.56 -6.09 6.58
CA ILE A 155 3.79 -5.74 7.28
C ILE A 155 3.50 -4.62 8.26
N ILE A 156 3.00 -3.48 7.76
CA ILE A 156 2.71 -2.30 8.59
C ILE A 156 1.73 -2.69 9.71
N LYS A 157 0.67 -3.45 9.42
CA LYS A 157 -0.29 -3.93 10.42
C LYS A 157 0.37 -4.62 11.61
N ASN A 158 1.22 -5.63 11.36
CA ASN A 158 1.85 -6.41 12.43
C ASN A 158 2.79 -5.55 13.26
N GLU A 159 3.57 -4.70 12.59
CA GLU A 159 4.60 -3.90 13.22
C GLU A 159 4.00 -2.75 14.04
N VAL A 160 2.95 -2.11 13.54
CA VAL A 160 2.19 -1.07 14.26
C VAL A 160 1.55 -1.66 15.52
N LEU A 161 0.84 -2.78 15.41
CA LEU A 161 0.18 -3.42 16.56
C LEU A 161 1.18 -3.83 17.64
N PHE A 162 2.35 -4.33 17.25
CA PHE A 162 3.42 -4.64 18.18
C PHE A 162 3.98 -3.39 18.85
N ARG A 163 4.32 -2.34 18.09
CA ARG A 163 4.85 -1.06 18.62
C ARG A 163 3.92 -0.44 19.67
N ILE A 164 2.61 -0.51 19.43
CA ILE A 164 1.64 0.05 20.38
C ILE A 164 1.20 -0.94 21.46
N GLY A 165 1.70 -2.18 21.47
CA GLY A 165 1.37 -3.21 22.46
C GLY A 165 -0.11 -3.59 22.47
N VAL A 166 -0.73 -3.71 21.29
CA VAL A 166 -2.16 -4.07 21.13
C VAL A 166 -2.26 -5.41 20.41
N HIS A 167 -3.07 -6.31 20.96
CA HIS A 167 -3.31 -7.62 20.37
C HIS A 167 -4.14 -7.48 19.08
N PRO A 168 -3.82 -8.21 17.99
CA PRO A 168 -4.53 -8.09 16.71
C PRO A 168 -6.04 -8.37 16.80
N GLU A 169 -6.49 -9.19 17.75
CA GLU A 169 -7.91 -9.51 17.98
C GLU A 169 -8.62 -8.55 18.93
N SER A 170 -7.99 -7.43 19.29
CA SER A 170 -8.68 -6.40 20.07
C SER A 170 -9.81 -5.77 19.25
N LEU A 171 -10.92 -5.42 19.89
CA LEU A 171 -12.01 -4.68 19.27
C LEU A 171 -11.72 -3.19 19.27
N VAL A 172 -12.01 -2.51 18.16
CA VAL A 172 -11.78 -1.06 18.01
C VAL A 172 -12.48 -0.26 19.11
N GLY A 173 -13.73 -0.60 19.42
CA GLY A 173 -14.55 0.08 20.44
C GLY A 173 -14.06 -0.15 21.88
N LYS A 174 -13.22 -1.16 22.12
CA LYS A 174 -12.68 -1.51 23.44
C LYS A 174 -11.30 -0.93 23.68
N LEU A 175 -10.68 -0.34 22.66
CA LEU A 175 -9.40 0.34 22.81
C LEU A 175 -9.52 1.58 23.70
N PRO A 176 -8.63 1.74 24.70
CA PRO A 176 -8.49 3.01 25.40
C PRO A 176 -8.23 4.15 24.41
N PRO A 177 -8.73 5.38 24.66
CA PRO A 177 -8.55 6.51 23.74
C PRO A 177 -7.09 6.77 23.36
N LYS A 178 -6.16 6.56 24.29
CA LYS A 178 -4.71 6.66 24.04
C LYS A 178 -4.22 5.62 23.02
N LYS A 179 -4.68 4.37 23.10
CA LYS A 179 -4.32 3.29 22.16
C LYS A 179 -4.95 3.50 20.79
N LEU A 180 -6.21 3.95 20.73
CA LEU A 180 -6.84 4.32 19.45
C LEU A 180 -6.07 5.45 18.75
N SER A 181 -5.60 6.44 19.52
CA SER A 181 -4.77 7.54 18.99
C SER A 181 -3.41 7.04 18.50
N ALA A 182 -2.77 6.16 19.28
CA ALA A 182 -1.50 5.54 18.91
C ALA A 182 -1.62 4.68 17.65
N LEU A 183 -2.72 3.93 17.48
CA LEU A 183 -3.01 3.14 16.28
C LEU A 183 -3.00 4.03 15.02
N ILE A 184 -3.73 5.14 15.06
CA ILE A 184 -3.85 6.08 13.92
C ILE A 184 -2.50 6.74 13.63
N PHE A 185 -1.80 7.18 14.68
CA PHE A 185 -0.50 7.83 14.56
C PHE A 185 0.56 6.88 13.99
N GLU A 186 0.69 5.67 14.57
CA GLU A 186 1.69 4.70 14.16
C GLU A 186 1.42 4.09 12.78
N ALA A 187 0.17 3.96 12.35
CA ALA A 187 -0.16 3.55 10.99
C ALA A 187 0.49 4.48 9.93
N ARG A 188 0.49 5.79 10.18
CA ARG A 188 1.18 6.78 9.33
C ARG A 188 2.69 6.75 9.58
N ASN A 189 3.12 6.84 10.84
CA ASN A 189 4.54 6.94 11.19
C ASN A 189 5.35 5.75 10.66
N TYR A 190 4.88 4.52 10.89
CA TYR A 190 5.54 3.31 10.38
C TYR A 190 5.55 3.28 8.84
N SER A 191 4.55 3.84 8.17
CA SER A 191 4.53 3.92 6.70
C SER A 191 5.67 4.79 6.16
N PHE A 192 5.99 5.91 6.82
CA PHE A 192 7.16 6.73 6.49
C PHE A 192 8.48 6.06 6.86
N ASP A 193 8.56 5.37 8.00
CA ASP A 193 9.73 4.54 8.36
C ASP A 193 9.97 3.47 7.29
N PHE A 194 8.92 2.75 6.89
CA PHE A 194 8.98 1.73 5.85
C PHE A 194 9.50 2.33 4.55
N LEU A 195 8.98 3.49 4.12
CA LEU A 195 9.43 4.19 2.91
C LEU A 195 10.94 4.45 2.96
N ARG A 196 11.41 5.08 4.03
CA ARG A 196 12.83 5.39 4.26
C ARG A 196 13.68 4.12 4.20
N TRP A 197 13.36 3.11 5.02
CA TRP A 197 14.14 1.87 5.09
C TRP A 197 14.10 1.08 3.78
N LYS A 198 13.03 1.23 2.99
CA LYS A 198 12.96 0.61 1.67
C LYS A 198 13.88 1.31 0.67
N LYS A 199 13.97 2.64 0.70
CA LYS A 199 14.95 3.40 -0.11
C LYS A 199 16.40 3.08 0.28
N GLU A 200 16.64 2.84 1.56
CA GLU A 200 17.96 2.46 2.11
C GLU A 200 18.25 0.95 2.00
N TYR A 201 17.35 0.14 1.43
CA TYR A 201 17.50 -1.32 1.32
C TYR A 201 17.66 -2.07 2.66
N VAL A 202 17.22 -1.48 3.79
CA VAL A 202 17.32 -2.06 5.15
C VAL A 202 15.96 -2.45 5.74
N LEU A 203 14.86 -2.38 4.98
CA LEU A 203 13.50 -2.66 5.47
C LEU A 203 13.37 -3.94 6.32
N LYS A 204 13.82 -5.09 5.80
CA LYS A 204 13.68 -6.38 6.50
C LYS A 204 14.46 -6.45 7.82
N LYS A 205 15.56 -5.69 7.93
CA LYS A 205 16.38 -5.63 9.16
C LYS A 205 15.63 -4.92 10.28
N ASN A 206 14.70 -4.04 9.93
CA ASN A 206 13.91 -3.24 10.87
C ASN A 206 12.57 -3.87 11.29
N TRP A 207 12.23 -5.08 10.79
CA TRP A 207 11.04 -5.80 11.25
C TRP A 207 11.25 -6.34 12.66
N LEU A 208 10.33 -5.99 13.57
CA LEU A 208 10.33 -6.44 14.95
C LEU A 208 9.62 -7.79 15.12
N VAL A 209 8.47 -7.98 14.45
CA VAL A 209 7.64 -9.18 14.61
C VAL A 209 7.28 -9.85 13.29
N HIS A 210 7.19 -9.11 12.20
CA HIS A 210 6.77 -9.66 10.91
C HIS A 210 7.76 -10.75 10.46
N THR A 211 7.28 -11.98 10.30
CA THR A 211 8.08 -13.18 9.95
C THR A 211 9.19 -13.54 10.95
N LYS A 212 9.20 -12.93 12.14
CA LYS A 212 10.11 -13.29 13.22
C LYS A 212 9.51 -14.43 14.05
N LYS A 213 10.38 -15.14 14.78
CA LYS A 213 10.00 -16.27 15.64
C LYS A 213 9.97 -15.91 17.12
N ILE A 214 10.75 -14.92 17.54
CA ILE A 214 10.98 -14.56 18.94
C ILE A 214 10.65 -13.08 19.12
N CYS A 215 9.96 -12.76 20.22
CA CYS A 215 9.62 -11.38 20.58
C CYS A 215 10.89 -10.61 20.99
N PRO A 216 11.17 -9.45 20.37
CA PRO A 216 12.37 -8.67 20.69
C PRO A 216 12.29 -7.97 22.07
N LYS A 217 11.12 -7.96 22.72
CA LYS A 217 10.90 -7.28 24.01
C LYS A 217 11.02 -8.23 25.20
N CYS A 218 10.33 -9.38 25.17
CA CYS A 218 10.33 -10.33 26.28
C CYS A 218 11.06 -11.64 26.02
N GLY A 219 11.49 -11.92 24.78
CA GLY A 219 12.17 -13.17 24.42
C GLY A 219 11.25 -14.39 24.22
N GLU A 220 9.94 -14.27 24.43
CA GLU A 220 8.99 -15.38 24.21
C GLU A 220 8.77 -15.66 22.72
N PRO A 221 8.36 -16.89 22.34
CA PRO A 221 7.94 -17.19 20.97
C PRO A 221 6.79 -16.29 20.50
N LEU A 222 6.86 -15.85 19.25
CA LEU A 222 5.77 -15.12 18.58
C LEU A 222 4.72 -16.10 18.06
N THR A 223 3.45 -15.78 18.32
CA THR A 223 2.31 -16.47 17.72
C THR A 223 2.17 -16.04 16.26
N LYS A 224 1.98 -17.03 15.37
CA LYS A 224 1.66 -16.84 13.96
C LYS A 224 0.31 -17.47 13.67
N ASN A 225 -0.70 -16.65 13.40
CA ASN A 225 -2.04 -17.12 13.05
C ASN A 225 -2.61 -16.35 11.85
N HIS A 226 -3.70 -16.82 11.24
CA HIS A 226 -4.50 -16.02 10.32
C HIS A 226 -5.73 -15.53 11.06
N LEU A 227 -5.89 -14.20 11.12
CA LEU A 227 -6.87 -13.55 11.98
C LEU A 227 -7.79 -12.64 11.16
N GLY A 228 -8.95 -12.37 11.77
CA GLY A 228 -9.94 -11.46 11.24
C GLY A 228 -10.70 -11.99 10.03
N ILE A 229 -11.67 -11.19 9.57
CA ILE A 229 -12.50 -11.49 8.41
C ILE A 229 -11.62 -11.56 7.15
N THR A 230 -10.56 -10.77 7.11
CA THR A 230 -9.62 -10.76 5.98
C THR A 230 -8.70 -11.99 5.93
N ASN A 231 -8.74 -12.84 6.97
CA ASN A 231 -7.94 -14.07 7.12
C ASN A 231 -6.44 -13.84 6.81
N ARG A 232 -5.90 -12.71 7.29
CA ARG A 232 -4.52 -12.29 7.02
C ARG A 232 -3.59 -12.75 8.12
N ARG A 233 -2.41 -13.20 7.70
CA ARG A 233 -1.36 -13.67 8.62
C ARG A 233 -0.91 -12.57 9.58
N SER A 234 -1.03 -12.83 10.86
CA SER A 234 -0.58 -11.97 11.95
C SER A 234 0.59 -12.60 12.69
N PHE A 235 1.53 -11.77 13.12
CA PHE A 235 2.64 -12.16 14.00
C PHE A 235 2.58 -11.26 15.21
N TYR A 236 2.46 -11.84 16.40
CA TYR A 236 2.23 -11.09 17.63
C TYR A 236 2.74 -11.85 18.86
N CYS A 237 2.94 -11.11 19.95
CA CYS A 237 3.37 -11.67 21.23
C CYS A 237 2.21 -11.66 22.23
N GLU A 238 1.82 -12.83 22.74
CA GLU A 238 0.74 -12.98 23.74
C GLU A 238 1.01 -12.19 25.03
N LYS A 239 2.29 -12.05 25.40
CA LYS A 239 2.71 -11.38 26.64
C LYS A 239 2.78 -9.86 26.50
N ASP A 240 3.31 -9.36 25.38
CA ASP A 240 3.59 -7.93 25.19
C ASP A 240 2.47 -7.15 24.49
N GLN A 241 1.49 -7.83 23.91
CA GLN A 241 0.36 -7.21 23.24
C GLN A 241 -0.95 -7.50 23.99
N LYS A 242 -1.50 -6.48 24.63
CA LYS A 242 -2.72 -6.61 25.42
C LYS A 242 -3.96 -6.76 24.53
N LEU A 243 -4.81 -7.73 24.87
CA LEU A 243 -6.14 -7.91 24.27
C LEU A 243 -7.17 -6.97 24.93
N TYR A 244 -7.99 -6.32 24.11
CA TYR A 244 -9.12 -5.49 24.53
C TYR A 244 -10.39 -6.01 23.88
N VAL A 245 -11.26 -6.66 24.65
CA VAL A 245 -12.54 -7.25 24.21
C VAL A 245 -13.69 -6.79 25.11
#